data_AF-A0A3A4UF03-F1
#
_entry.id   AF-A0A3A4UF03-F1
#
_cell.length_a   1.000
_cell.length_b   1.000
_cell.length_c   1.000
_cell.angle_alpha   90.00
_cell.angle_beta   90.00
_cell.angle_gamma   90.00
#
_symmetry.space_group_name_H-M   'P 1'
#
loop_
_entity.id
_entity.type
_entity.pdbx_description
1 polymer ?
#
loop_
_entity_poly.entity_id
_entity_poly.type
_entity_poly.pdbx_seq_one_letter_code
_entity_poly.pdbx_strand_id
1 'polypeptide(L)'
;MNCAEVYRWLQAYLDSSVTAEQERAVEAHIRACVFCRRKLVEMARAVNALERTGDIPPRAEFTRRLYEALKREGIPLEEPSCPAERAPTRSPRGRGRG
;
A
#
# COMPACT_ATOMS: atom_id res chain seq x y z
N MET A 1 -1.24 12.14 -27.11
CA MET A 1 -1.61 12.56 -25.75
C MET A 1 -0.79 13.77 -25.36
N ASN A 2 -1.43 14.80 -24.84
CA ASN A 2 -0.75 16.01 -24.36
C ASN A 2 -0.48 15.93 -22.85
N CYS A 3 0.34 16.86 -22.35
CA CYS A 3 0.72 16.90 -20.93
C CYS A 3 -0.50 17.09 -20.00
N ALA A 4 -1.51 17.86 -20.42
CA ALA A 4 -2.69 18.13 -19.60
C ALA A 4 -3.55 16.88 -19.40
N GLU A 5 -3.67 16.04 -20.44
CA GLU A 5 -4.36 14.74 -20.35
C GLU A 5 -3.63 13.79 -19.41
N VAL A 6 -2.32 13.62 -19.59
CA VAL A 6 -1.52 12.75 -18.72
C VAL A 6 -1.59 13.21 -17.27
N TYR A 7 -1.50 14.53 -17.03
CA TYR A 7 -1.55 15.09 -15.69
C TYR A 7 -2.82 14.69 -14.93
N ARG A 8 -3.97 14.63 -15.61
CA ARG A 8 -5.24 14.19 -15.00
C ARG A 8 -5.23 12.70 -14.64
N TRP A 9 -4.41 11.90 -15.30
CA TRP A 9 -4.33 10.45 -15.06
C TRP A 9 -3.20 10.06 -14.11
N LEU A 10 -2.26 10.94 -13.79
CA LEU A 10 -1.12 10.60 -12.93
C LEU A 10 -1.54 10.08 -11.54
N GLN A 11 -2.58 10.66 -10.94
CA GLN A 11 -3.10 10.18 -9.65
C GLN A 11 -3.70 8.78 -9.78
N ALA A 12 -4.62 8.61 -10.73
CA ALA A 12 -5.23 7.31 -11.00
C ALA A 12 -4.19 6.24 -11.36
N TYR A 13 -3.13 6.62 -12.08
CA TYR A 13 -2.00 5.76 -12.41
C TYR A 13 -1.22 5.33 -11.16
N LEU A 14 -0.94 6.25 -10.22
CA LEU A 14 -0.32 5.91 -8.93
C LEU A 14 -1.18 4.95 -8.10
N ASP A 15 -2.50 5.15 -8.13
CA ASP A 15 -3.47 4.32 -7.40
C ASP A 15 -3.81 3.01 -8.12
N SER A 16 -3.15 2.70 -9.25
CA SER A 16 -3.43 1.53 -10.09
C SER A 16 -4.92 1.42 -10.54
N SER A 17 -5.59 2.56 -10.69
CA SER A 17 -7.02 2.68 -11.03
C SER A 17 -7.26 3.13 -12.48
N VAL A 18 -6.26 2.98 -13.34
CA VAL A 18 -6.35 3.23 -14.79
C VAL A 18 -6.58 1.94 -15.57
N THR A 19 -7.17 2.05 -16.76
CA THR A 19 -7.24 0.94 -17.71
C THR A 19 -5.86 0.63 -18.30
N ALA A 20 -5.66 -0.60 -18.80
CA ALA A 20 -4.41 -1.01 -19.44
C ALA A 20 -4.03 -0.17 -20.68
N GLU A 21 -5.00 0.46 -21.36
CA GLU A 21 -4.73 1.38 -22.46
C GLU A 21 -4.21 2.73 -21.95
N GLN A 22 -4.85 3.28 -20.91
CA GLN A 22 -4.42 4.51 -20.26
C GLN A 22 -3.04 4.35 -19.64
N GLU A 23 -2.77 3.23 -18.99
CA GLU A 23 -1.46 2.91 -18.41
C GLU A 23 -0.35 2.98 -19.47
N ARG A 24 -0.51 2.27 -20.60
CA ARG A 24 0.43 2.30 -21.73
C ARG A 24 0.63 3.70 -22.28
N ALA A 25 -0.44 4.49 -22.38
CA ALA A 25 -0.36 5.86 -22.89
C ALA A 25 0.37 6.81 -21.93
N VAL A 26 0.12 6.69 -20.62
CA VAL A 26 0.84 7.44 -19.58
C VAL A 26 2.32 7.07 -19.61
N GLU A 27 2.64 5.77 -19.63
CA GLU A 27 4.02 5.28 -19.68
C GLU A 27 4.79 5.78 -20.89
N ALA A 28 4.19 5.67 -22.08
CA ALA A 28 4.79 6.18 -23.32
C ALA A 28 5.09 7.67 -23.20
N HIS A 29 4.18 8.46 -22.63
CA HIS A 29 4.36 9.89 -22.48
C HIS A 29 5.42 10.27 -21.43
N ILE A 30 5.44 9.64 -20.24
CA ILE A 30 6.43 9.98 -19.20
C ILE A 30 7.85 9.55 -19.59
N ARG A 31 8.01 8.57 -20.48
CA ARG A 31 9.31 8.23 -21.08
C ARG A 31 9.83 9.37 -21.98
N ALA A 32 8.94 10.02 -22.72
CA ALA A 32 9.28 11.10 -23.64
C ALA A 32 9.27 12.50 -22.99
N CYS A 33 8.49 12.73 -21.93
CA CYS A 33 8.27 14.03 -21.33
C CYS A 33 8.86 14.12 -19.91
N VAL A 34 9.95 14.88 -19.78
CA VAL A 34 10.64 15.09 -18.50
C VAL A 34 9.76 15.81 -17.47
N PHE A 35 8.89 16.73 -17.89
CA PHE A 35 8.00 17.47 -17.00
C PHE A 35 6.98 16.55 -16.33
N CYS A 36 6.28 15.73 -17.13
CA CYS A 36 5.30 14.77 -16.62
C CYS A 36 5.97 13.72 -15.73
N ARG A 37 7.17 13.25 -16.11
CA ARG A 37 7.97 12.35 -15.27
C ARG A 37 8.33 12.96 -13.92
N ARG A 38 8.76 14.23 -13.89
CA ARG A 38 9.06 14.94 -12.63
C ARG A 38 7.82 15.07 -11.76
N LYS A 39 6.67 15.39 -12.35
CA LYS A 39 5.39 15.49 -11.62
C LYS A 39 4.97 14.17 -11.00
N LEU A 40 5.10 13.07 -11.74
CA LEU A 40 4.84 11.73 -11.21
C LEU A 40 5.74 11.44 -9.99
N VAL A 41 7.05 11.73 -10.09
CA VAL A 41 8.00 11.53 -8.97
C VAL A 41 7.66 12.41 -7.77
N GLU A 42 7.28 13.67 -7.97
CA GLU A 42 6.84 14.58 -6.90
C GLU A 42 5.61 14.04 -6.18
N MET A 43 4.59 13.60 -6.92
CA MET A 43 3.37 13.00 -6.36
C MET A 43 3.67 11.70 -5.61
N ALA A 44 4.45 10.80 -6.21
CA ALA A 44 4.84 9.53 -5.58
C ALA A 44 5.60 9.77 -4.26
N ARG A 45 6.46 10.78 -4.20
CA ARG A 45 7.17 11.14 -2.94
C ARG A 45 6.20 11.58 -1.85
N ALA A 46 5.18 12.36 -2.19
CA ALA A 46 4.16 12.79 -1.24
C ALA A 46 3.36 11.60 -0.70
N VAL A 47 2.90 10.69 -1.57
CA VAL A 47 2.20 9.46 -1.17
C VAL A 47 3.08 8.59 -0.25
N ASN A 48 4.30 8.30 -0.67
CA ASN A 48 5.26 7.53 0.13
C ASN A 48 5.58 8.19 1.48
N ALA A 49 5.52 9.51 1.59
CA ALA A 49 5.74 10.21 2.85
C ALA A 49 4.55 10.01 3.81
N LEU A 50 3.32 10.03 3.29
CA LEU A 50 2.09 9.78 4.04
C LEU A 50 2.01 8.32 4.50
N GLU A 51 2.30 7.36 3.63
CA GLU A 51 2.28 5.92 3.97
C GLU A 51 3.27 5.58 5.09
N ARG A 52 4.40 6.30 5.16
CA ARG A 52 5.42 6.13 6.22
C ARG A 52 5.01 6.68 7.58
N THR A 53 3.91 7.43 7.69
CA THR A 53 3.44 7.96 8.99
C THR A 53 2.83 6.89 9.90
N GLY A 54 2.69 5.66 9.41
CA GLY A 54 2.24 4.50 10.17
C GLY A 54 0.72 4.33 10.14
N ASP A 55 0.29 3.10 10.41
CA ASP A 55 -1.13 2.77 10.42
C ASP A 55 -1.83 3.39 11.62
N ILE A 56 -2.95 4.07 11.35
CA ILE A 56 -3.86 4.51 12.40
C ILE A 56 -4.77 3.31 12.71
N PRO A 57 -4.71 2.74 13.93
CA PRO A 57 -5.57 1.61 14.25
C PRO A 57 -7.04 2.07 14.18
N PRO A 58 -7.94 1.22 13.63
CA PRO A 58 -9.36 1.53 13.68
C PRO A 58 -9.83 1.61 15.14
N ARG A 59 -10.86 2.42 15.39
CA ARG A 59 -11.51 2.48 16.72
C ARG A 59 -12.02 1.09 17.09
N ALA A 60 -11.97 0.73 18.38
CA ALA A 60 -12.36 -0.60 18.85
C ALA A 60 -13.79 -0.99 18.42
N GLU A 61 -14.71 -0.02 18.37
CA GLU A 61 -16.09 -0.24 17.95
C GLU A 61 -16.24 -0.53 16.46
N PHE A 62 -15.32 -0.03 15.62
CA PHE A 62 -15.34 -0.28 14.17
C PHE A 62 -15.15 -1.77 13.88
N THR A 63 -14.12 -2.36 14.49
CA THR A 63 -13.84 -3.80 14.32
C THR A 63 -15.02 -4.64 14.77
N ARG A 64 -15.62 -4.34 15.94
CA ARG A 64 -16.81 -5.07 16.42
C ARG A 64 -17.98 -5.01 15.43
N ARG A 65 -18.30 -3.81 14.95
CA ARG A 65 -19.41 -3.58 14.01
C ARG A 65 -19.17 -4.26 12.66
N LEU A 66 -17.92 -4.26 12.18
CA LEU A 66 -17.54 -4.96 10.95
C LEU A 66 -17.79 -6.47 11.08
N TYR A 67 -17.35 -7.08 12.19
CA TYR A 67 -17.55 -8.51 12.44
C TYR A 67 -19.04 -8.88 12.55
N GLU A 68 -19.86 -8.07 13.23
CA GLU A 68 -21.31 -8.28 13.29
C GLU A 68 -21.98 -8.19 11.90
N ALA A 69 -21.54 -7.25 11.06
CA ALA A 69 -22.04 -7.12 9.70
C ALA A 69 -21.65 -8.31 8.82
N LEU A 70 -20.40 -8.76 8.86
CA LEU A 70 -19.91 -9.91 8.08
C LEU A 70 -20.64 -11.21 8.47
N LYS A 71 -20.92 -11.42 9.77
CA LYS A 71 -21.73 -12.55 10.25
C LYS A 71 -23.16 -12.54 9.71
N ARG A 72 -23.79 -11.36 9.61
CA ARG A 72 -25.15 -11.22 9.05
C ARG A 72 -25.20 -11.57 7.56
N GLU A 73 -24.16 -11.22 6.81
CA GLU A 73 -24.03 -11.55 5.39
C GLU A 73 -23.61 -13.02 5.16
N GLY A 74 -23.39 -13.79 6.23
CA GLY A 74 -23.01 -15.20 6.14
C GLY A 74 -21.58 -15.42 5.64
N ILE A 75 -20.73 -14.39 5.68
CA ILE A 75 -19.33 -14.48 5.26
C ILE A 75 -18.55 -15.21 6.36
N PRO A 76 -17.95 -16.39 6.08
CA PRO A 76 -17.10 -17.08 7.05
C PRO A 76 -15.90 -16.20 7.38
N LEU A 77 -15.72 -15.89 8.65
CA LEU A 77 -14.50 -15.26 9.15
C LEU A 77 -13.55 -16.39 9.53
N GLU A 78 -12.57 -16.68 8.68
CA GLU A 78 -11.42 -17.47 9.11
C GLU A 78 -10.75 -16.70 10.25
N GLU A 79 -10.50 -17.38 11.37
CA GLU A 79 -9.76 -16.78 12.47
C GLU A 79 -8.41 -16.33 11.94
N PRO A 80 -8.01 -15.05 12.13
CA PRO A 80 -6.67 -14.65 11.78
C PRO A 80 -5.73 -15.55 12.57
N SER A 81 -4.98 -16.39 11.87
CA SER A 81 -3.91 -17.17 12.49
C SER A 81 -2.92 -16.15 13.03
N CYS A 82 -3.04 -15.80 14.31
CA CYS A 82 -2.02 -15.05 15.02
C CYS A 82 -0.69 -15.74 14.71
N PRO A 83 0.25 -15.11 14.00
CA PRO A 83 1.61 -15.59 14.05
C PRO A 83 2.01 -15.31 15.50
N ALA A 84 2.07 -16.37 16.30
CA ALA A 84 2.57 -16.31 17.67
C ALA A 84 3.78 -15.38 17.70
N GLU A 85 3.72 -14.41 18.61
CA GLU A 85 4.76 -13.43 18.89
C GLU A 85 6.14 -14.06 18.68
N ARG A 86 6.96 -13.49 17.79
CA ARG A 86 8.35 -13.95 17.62
C ARG A 86 9.06 -13.69 18.96
N ALA A 87 9.11 -14.71 19.80
CA ALA A 87 9.87 -14.68 21.03
C ALA A 87 11.31 -14.26 20.69
N PRO A 88 11.92 -13.31 21.42
CA PRO A 88 13.31 -12.96 21.20
C PRO A 88 14.16 -14.21 21.45
N THR A 89 14.78 -14.74 20.40
CA THR A 89 15.71 -15.87 20.51
C THR A 89 16.89 -15.45 21.38
N ARG A 90 16.89 -15.82 22.67
CA ARG A 90 18.09 -15.79 23.49
C ARG A 90 19.09 -16.78 22.89
N SER A 91 20.03 -16.25 22.11
CA SER A 91 21.19 -16.98 21.60
C SER A 91 22.01 -17.56 22.76
N PRO A 92 22.28 -18.87 22.84
CA PRO A 92 23.17 -19.42 23.84
C PRO A 92 24.61 -19.22 23.36
N ARG A 93 25.29 -18.16 23.83
CA ARG A 93 26.74 -18.08 23.66
C ARG A 93 27.42 -19.04 24.64
N GLY A 94 27.81 -20.20 24.08
CA GLY A 94 29.17 -20.72 24.16
C GLY A 94 29.68 -21.20 25.52
N ARG A 95 29.60 -22.52 25.75
CA ARG A 95 30.61 -23.24 26.53
C ARG A 95 31.92 -23.25 25.73
N GLY A 96 32.94 -22.57 26.23
CA GLY A 96 34.33 -22.77 25.85
C GLY A 96 35.08 -23.42 27.02
N ARG A 97 35.52 -24.67 26.84
CA ARG A 97 36.55 -25.32 27.66
C ARG A 97 37.92 -24.79 27.21
N GLY A 98 38.81 -24.57 28.17
CA GLY A 98 40.22 -24.22 27.98
C GLY A 98 40.81 -23.83 29.33
#